data_AF-A0A7H8GP77-F1
#
_entry.id   AF-A0A7H8GP77-F1
#
_cell.length_a   1.000
_cell.length_b   1.000
_cell.length_c   1.000
_cell.angle_alpha   90.00
_cell.angle_beta   90.00
_cell.angle_gamma   90.00
#
_symmetry.space_group_name_H-M   'P 1'
#
loop_
_entity.id
_entity.type
_entity.pdbx_description
1 polymer ?
#
loop_
_entity_poly.entity_id
_entity_poly.type
_entity_poly.pdbx_seq_one_letter_code
_entity_poly.pdbx_strand_id
1 'polypeptide(L)'
;MTSASNPEDPTASNDTSTLYAPHIPELISPMDGDEGYHGGIGAAALNADLVVIVDPWLDSDMGQTCKLFWDDDVTAILTETIDKPEELNAPLLFRVPASQILDGPAFPVFYRVRRNSGNESDSFKLNILIKRTLPGGVLDNPEPLGHPGLRYTFTPDIKDGIDSEMAKQGIAMRIEPYQNITVFDRIIARWGDTEQVPYYPVTPEQINDPQNHPILILFDEQLIKRAGDGKHSITYQVIDRCGNRPHPHAQWAIPTEVSVNVNRIPAPTVTGEQGGVLDPAYATNIQVVASGIGLAAGDRVRANWLGREERETEEKTYSGSGTLTFPVPLSWANESDQSTVSITLRVQRTGGNPTSDAKLLIIKTTINLKPPKVLEAYGELGDHLRMSDIYEARFVTVQVQQYVGMAIGQTIRVRWASARYLHDSAIIPVTAVGAMNVTVPRMEVVDSIGSNVPVSFTVRTYPNGPLHRSDPLRLVVDAQAFVLPPPRLTEDKSTVTVRYPAMADAHEARVRLGGVVTRRTAWKDMKTGVTADFPIPPDWIAENQGKPVLINYSVNRRGVDEQSQFSQVLRVEL
;
A
#
# COMPACT_ATOMS: atom_id res chain seq x y z
N MET A 1 -5.01 36.84 -58.06
CA MET A 1 -3.76 37.42 -58.58
C MET A 1 -2.70 37.23 -57.52
N THR A 2 -1.76 36.32 -57.79
CA THR A 2 -0.37 36.20 -57.29
C THR A 2 0.00 34.74 -57.55
N SER A 3 0.43 34.50 -58.78
CA SER A 3 0.99 33.27 -59.30
C SER A 3 2.38 33.04 -58.69
N ALA A 4 2.51 32.02 -57.85
CA ALA A 4 3.80 31.52 -57.41
C ALA A 4 4.32 30.49 -58.43
N SER A 5 5.55 30.71 -58.84
CA SER A 5 6.32 30.00 -59.85
C SER A 5 6.50 28.52 -59.55
N ASN A 6 6.22 27.70 -60.57
CA ASN A 6 6.65 26.31 -60.72
C ASN A 6 8.19 26.27 -60.64
N PRO A 7 8.83 25.29 -59.97
CA PRO A 7 10.27 25.13 -60.07
C PRO A 7 10.62 24.69 -61.50
N GLU A 8 11.56 25.40 -62.09
CA GLU A 8 12.11 25.13 -63.41
C GLU A 8 12.68 23.70 -63.47
N ASP A 9 12.14 22.94 -64.41
CA ASP A 9 12.78 21.77 -65.02
C ASP A 9 14.17 22.22 -65.52
N PRO A 10 15.29 21.68 -65.00
CA PRO A 10 16.60 22.10 -65.46
C PRO A 10 16.77 21.57 -66.88
N THR A 11 16.65 22.51 -67.82
CA THR A 11 17.02 22.41 -69.21
C THR A 11 18.24 21.51 -69.39
N ALA A 12 18.03 20.46 -70.19
CA ALA A 12 19.04 19.59 -70.75
C ALA A 12 20.29 20.36 -71.18
N SER A 13 21.31 20.33 -70.33
CA SER A 13 22.70 20.57 -70.70
C SER A 13 23.21 19.30 -71.36
N ASN A 14 23.19 19.28 -72.69
CA ASN A 14 23.81 18.24 -73.53
C ASN A 14 25.34 18.27 -73.36
N ASP A 15 25.83 17.67 -72.27
CA ASP A 15 27.24 17.32 -72.11
C ASP A 15 27.40 15.83 -72.48
N THR A 16 27.41 15.55 -73.78
CA THR A 16 27.24 14.20 -74.37
C THR A 16 28.49 13.31 -74.28
N SER A 17 29.37 13.51 -73.29
CA SER A 17 30.54 12.64 -73.05
C SER A 17 30.73 12.19 -71.60
N THR A 18 29.84 12.59 -70.69
CA THR A 18 30.01 12.33 -69.25
C THR A 18 29.64 10.88 -68.90
N LEU A 19 30.59 10.15 -68.33
CA LEU A 19 30.36 8.79 -67.83
C LEU A 19 29.75 8.85 -66.42
N TYR A 20 28.63 8.16 -66.21
CA TYR A 20 27.97 8.07 -64.91
C TYR A 20 28.81 7.30 -63.89
N ALA A 21 28.52 7.47 -62.60
CA ALA A 21 29.16 6.68 -61.55
C ALA A 21 28.90 5.17 -61.75
N PRO A 22 29.85 4.30 -61.37
CA PRO A 22 29.56 2.87 -61.32
C PRO A 22 28.39 2.57 -60.37
N HIS A 23 27.46 1.72 -60.80
CA HIS A 23 26.34 1.27 -59.97
C HIS A 23 26.81 0.13 -59.08
N ILE A 24 26.65 0.29 -57.77
CA ILE A 24 26.96 -0.76 -56.78
C ILE A 24 25.64 -1.14 -56.08
N PRO A 25 25.05 -2.33 -56.35
CA PRO A 25 23.73 -2.67 -55.83
C PRO A 25 23.66 -2.71 -54.29
N GLU A 26 24.77 -3.05 -53.65
CA GLU A 26 24.90 -3.14 -52.19
C GLU A 26 25.26 -1.79 -51.51
N LEU A 27 25.29 -0.69 -52.28
CA LEU A 27 25.62 0.63 -51.76
C LEU A 27 24.45 1.24 -50.99
N ILE A 28 24.65 1.48 -49.71
CA ILE A 28 23.68 2.20 -48.86
C ILE A 28 23.89 3.69 -49.06
N SER A 29 22.89 4.34 -49.67
CA SER A 29 22.89 5.77 -49.99
C SER A 29 21.45 6.33 -49.89
N PRO A 30 21.25 7.59 -49.49
CA PRO A 30 22.26 8.54 -49.03
C PRO A 30 22.82 8.17 -47.65
N MET A 31 24.04 8.62 -47.36
CA MET A 31 24.62 8.57 -46.02
C MET A 31 24.52 9.94 -45.35
N ASP A 32 24.16 9.95 -44.08
CA ASP A 32 24.23 11.16 -43.26
C ASP A 32 25.68 11.46 -42.86
N GLY A 33 25.99 12.75 -42.71
CA GLY A 33 27.30 13.28 -42.35
C GLY A 33 27.86 14.29 -43.35
N ASP A 34 28.90 15.02 -42.94
CA ASP A 34 29.60 16.03 -43.75
C ASP A 34 30.95 15.53 -44.29
N GLU A 35 31.26 14.25 -44.12
CA GLU A 35 32.53 13.64 -44.54
C GLU A 35 32.63 13.42 -46.07
N GLY A 36 31.56 13.71 -46.82
CA GLY A 36 31.55 13.64 -48.28
C GLY A 36 31.48 12.22 -48.85
N TYR A 37 30.97 11.25 -48.09
CA TYR A 37 30.68 9.90 -48.59
C TYR A 37 29.43 9.92 -49.47
N HIS A 38 29.49 9.28 -50.64
CA HIS A 38 28.32 9.10 -51.52
C HIS A 38 27.48 7.88 -51.13
N GLY A 39 28.06 6.95 -50.36
CA GLY A 39 27.40 5.75 -49.89
C GLY A 39 28.32 4.87 -49.05
N GLY A 40 27.75 3.83 -48.46
CA GLY A 40 28.45 2.92 -47.57
C GLY A 40 28.21 1.46 -47.92
N ILE A 41 29.20 0.61 -47.65
CA ILE A 41 29.11 -0.84 -47.89
C ILE A 41 29.40 -1.56 -46.57
N GLY A 42 28.44 -2.38 -46.14
CA GLY A 42 28.56 -3.22 -44.95
C GLY A 42 29.29 -4.55 -45.22
N ALA A 43 29.65 -5.24 -44.13
CA ALA A 43 30.34 -6.52 -44.13
C ALA A 43 29.59 -7.61 -44.89
N ALA A 44 28.25 -7.62 -44.83
CA ALA A 44 27.43 -8.64 -45.49
C ALA A 44 27.60 -8.65 -47.02
N ALA A 45 27.76 -7.47 -47.63
CA ALA A 45 28.03 -7.32 -49.05
C ALA A 45 29.39 -7.88 -49.48
N LEU A 46 30.29 -8.10 -48.52
CA LEU A 46 31.66 -8.57 -48.72
C LEU A 46 31.85 -10.04 -48.29
N ASN A 47 30.75 -10.78 -48.09
CA ASN A 47 30.79 -12.24 -47.90
C ASN A 47 31.08 -12.99 -49.23
N ALA A 48 30.95 -12.30 -50.36
CA ALA A 48 31.31 -12.74 -51.70
C ALA A 48 31.90 -11.55 -52.47
N ASP A 49 32.45 -11.80 -53.66
CA ASP A 49 32.96 -10.73 -54.52
C ASP A 49 31.88 -9.69 -54.81
N LEU A 50 32.23 -8.41 -54.61
CA LEU A 50 31.31 -7.29 -54.75
C LEU A 50 31.02 -7.07 -56.24
N VAL A 51 29.73 -7.03 -56.59
CA VAL A 51 29.30 -6.73 -57.96
C VAL A 51 29.27 -5.22 -58.15
N VAL A 52 30.04 -4.75 -59.13
CA VAL A 52 30.01 -3.37 -59.63
C VAL A 52 29.54 -3.39 -61.07
N ILE A 53 28.47 -2.66 -61.34
CA ILE A 53 27.79 -2.63 -62.64
C ILE A 53 28.17 -1.32 -63.33
N VAL A 54 28.68 -1.44 -64.56
CA VAL A 54 28.92 -0.30 -65.44
C VAL A 54 27.92 -0.37 -66.57
N ASP A 55 27.03 0.62 -66.62
CA ASP A 55 26.06 0.74 -67.71
C ASP A 55 26.76 1.02 -69.05
N PRO A 56 26.18 0.59 -70.18
CA PRO A 56 26.70 0.93 -71.50
C PRO A 56 26.82 2.45 -71.66
N TRP A 57 27.94 2.90 -72.21
CA TRP A 57 28.19 4.31 -72.50
C TRP A 57 27.92 4.65 -73.97
N LEU A 58 27.74 5.94 -74.26
CA LEU A 58 27.56 6.42 -75.62
C LEU A 58 28.78 6.09 -76.50
N ASP A 59 28.50 5.60 -77.71
CA ASP A 59 29.49 5.14 -78.68
C ASP A 59 30.37 3.99 -78.17
N SER A 60 29.79 3.07 -77.39
CA SER A 60 30.39 1.75 -77.11
C SER A 60 30.65 1.03 -78.43
N ASP A 61 31.85 0.45 -78.57
CA ASP A 61 32.28 -0.24 -79.78
C ASP A 61 33.14 -1.45 -79.40
N MET A 62 33.21 -2.42 -80.31
CA MET A 62 34.04 -3.61 -80.14
C MET A 62 35.52 -3.22 -80.00
N GLY A 63 36.23 -3.90 -79.10
CA GLY A 63 37.64 -3.66 -78.79
C GLY A 63 37.91 -2.52 -77.79
N GLN A 64 36.88 -1.79 -77.34
CA GLN A 64 37.04 -0.82 -76.25
C GLN A 64 37.28 -1.54 -74.91
N THR A 65 38.13 -0.95 -74.07
CA THR A 65 38.44 -1.51 -72.74
C THR A 65 37.83 -0.64 -71.64
N CYS A 66 37.26 -1.28 -70.62
CA CYS A 66 36.76 -0.64 -69.40
C CYS A 66 37.57 -1.14 -68.21
N LYS A 67 38.21 -0.22 -67.50
CA LYS A 67 39.06 -0.48 -66.34
C LYS A 67 38.36 0.02 -65.09
N LEU A 68 38.10 -0.84 -64.12
CA LEU A 68 37.57 -0.46 -62.82
C LEU A 68 38.71 -0.14 -61.86
N PHE A 69 38.57 0.94 -61.10
CA PHE A 69 39.52 1.43 -60.11
C PHE A 69 38.85 1.47 -58.74
N TRP A 70 39.59 1.05 -57.71
CA TRP A 70 39.10 0.94 -56.35
C TRP A 70 40.17 1.40 -55.37
N ASP A 71 39.94 2.55 -54.73
CA ASP A 71 40.86 3.13 -53.74
C ASP A 71 42.30 3.37 -54.26
N ASP A 72 42.45 3.39 -55.59
CA ASP A 72 43.69 3.64 -56.33
C ASP A 72 43.29 4.24 -57.68
N ASP A 73 43.87 5.36 -58.08
CA ASP A 73 43.61 6.00 -59.38
C ASP A 73 44.63 5.64 -60.48
N VAL A 74 45.60 4.78 -60.14
CA VAL A 74 46.69 4.33 -61.01
C VAL A 74 46.50 2.89 -61.47
N THR A 75 46.21 1.97 -60.55
CA THR A 75 46.09 0.53 -60.87
C THR A 75 44.62 0.11 -60.94
N ALA A 76 44.20 -0.36 -62.12
CA ALA A 76 42.87 -0.93 -62.25
C ALA A 76 42.77 -2.26 -61.48
N ILE A 77 41.74 -2.40 -60.65
CA ILE A 77 41.47 -3.63 -59.90
C ILE A 77 40.99 -4.75 -60.83
N LEU A 78 40.25 -4.38 -61.89
CA LEU A 78 39.74 -5.27 -62.93
C LEU A 78 39.70 -4.55 -64.27
N THR A 79 39.78 -5.32 -65.36
CA THR A 79 39.68 -4.80 -66.73
C THR A 79 38.84 -5.75 -67.56
N GLU A 80 37.85 -5.20 -68.27
CA GLU A 80 37.01 -5.91 -69.23
C GLU A 80 37.19 -5.29 -70.62
N THR A 81 37.01 -6.09 -71.66
CA THR A 81 37.05 -5.65 -73.07
C THR A 81 35.74 -6.04 -73.73
N ILE A 82 35.17 -5.14 -74.54
CA ILE A 82 33.96 -5.43 -75.33
C ILE A 82 34.39 -6.28 -76.53
N ASP A 83 34.33 -7.61 -76.38
CA ASP A 83 34.82 -8.57 -77.38
C ASP A 83 33.70 -9.38 -78.02
N LYS A 84 32.45 -9.21 -77.57
CA LYS A 84 31.27 -9.88 -78.14
C LYS A 84 30.17 -8.88 -78.51
N PRO A 85 29.41 -9.12 -79.60
CA PRO A 85 28.28 -8.27 -79.98
C PRO A 85 27.20 -8.12 -78.90
N GLU A 86 27.05 -9.14 -78.04
CA GLU A 86 26.10 -9.17 -76.93
C GLU A 86 26.44 -8.15 -75.83
N GLU A 87 27.72 -7.74 -75.72
CA GLU A 87 28.24 -6.83 -74.69
C GLU A 87 28.07 -5.34 -75.07
N LEU A 88 27.82 -5.01 -76.35
CA LEU A 88 27.72 -3.63 -76.84
C LEU A 88 26.61 -2.79 -76.17
N ASN A 89 25.51 -3.45 -75.79
CA ASN A 89 24.34 -2.81 -75.17
C ASN A 89 23.98 -3.45 -73.81
N ALA A 90 24.87 -4.28 -73.25
CA ALA A 90 24.67 -4.93 -71.97
C ALA A 90 25.56 -4.29 -70.89
N PRO A 91 25.11 -4.23 -69.63
CA PRO A 91 25.94 -3.75 -68.54
C PRO A 91 27.15 -4.66 -68.34
N LEU A 92 28.33 -4.06 -68.12
CA LEU A 92 29.52 -4.80 -67.71
C LEU A 92 29.44 -5.09 -66.21
N LEU A 93 29.66 -6.36 -65.83
CA LEU A 93 29.60 -6.83 -64.45
C LEU A 93 31.00 -7.13 -63.94
N PHE A 94 31.55 -6.22 -63.14
CA PHE A 94 32.81 -6.42 -62.44
C PHE A 94 32.57 -7.14 -61.12
N ARG A 95 33.31 -8.22 -60.85
CA ARG A 95 33.28 -8.96 -59.58
C ARG A 95 34.55 -8.65 -58.79
N VAL A 96 34.51 -7.57 -58.02
CA VAL A 96 35.67 -7.11 -57.25
C VAL A 96 35.94 -8.09 -56.10
N PRO A 97 37.15 -8.68 -56.01
CA PRO A 97 37.46 -9.63 -54.94
C PRO A 97 37.27 -9.01 -53.57
N ALA A 98 36.42 -9.60 -52.73
CA ALA A 98 36.12 -9.04 -51.40
C ALA A 98 37.36 -8.94 -50.49
N SER A 99 38.39 -9.75 -50.74
CA SER A 99 39.67 -9.72 -50.04
C SER A 99 40.51 -8.47 -50.35
N GLN A 100 40.25 -7.79 -51.46
CA GLN A 100 40.93 -6.55 -51.87
C GLN A 100 40.22 -5.29 -51.36
N ILE A 101 38.99 -5.42 -50.84
CA ILE A 101 38.22 -4.32 -50.28
C ILE A 101 38.57 -4.18 -48.79
N LEU A 102 39.23 -3.08 -48.45
CA LEU A 102 39.67 -2.77 -47.09
C LEU A 102 38.60 -2.01 -46.29
N ASP A 103 38.68 -2.12 -44.97
CA ASP A 103 37.83 -1.35 -44.04
C ASP A 103 38.27 0.13 -44.04
N GLY A 104 37.32 1.07 -44.00
CA GLY A 104 37.58 2.51 -44.02
C GLY A 104 37.11 3.22 -45.29
N PRO A 105 37.56 4.47 -45.51
CA PRO A 105 37.24 5.21 -46.74
C PRO A 105 37.88 4.54 -47.96
N ALA A 106 37.11 4.37 -49.03
CA ALA A 106 37.59 3.98 -50.34
C ALA A 106 37.38 5.15 -51.32
N PHE A 107 38.46 5.80 -51.73
CA PHE A 107 38.39 6.89 -52.68
C PHE A 107 39.67 7.01 -53.54
N PRO A 108 39.56 7.08 -54.87
CA PRO A 108 38.32 7.07 -55.65
C PRO A 108 37.85 5.66 -56.07
N VAL A 109 36.54 5.46 -56.16
CA VAL A 109 35.93 4.31 -56.84
C VAL A 109 35.29 4.79 -58.14
N PHE A 110 35.83 4.36 -59.28
CA PHE A 110 35.41 4.81 -60.60
C PHE A 110 35.85 3.81 -61.69
N TYR A 111 35.31 3.92 -62.89
CA TYR A 111 35.81 3.24 -64.08
C TYR A 111 36.35 4.22 -65.14
N ARG A 112 37.31 3.75 -65.95
CA ARG A 112 37.89 4.44 -67.10
C ARG A 112 37.63 3.65 -68.37
N VAL A 113 37.07 4.29 -69.37
CA VAL A 113 36.89 3.73 -70.72
C VAL A 113 38.03 4.20 -71.61
N ARG A 114 38.68 3.27 -72.31
CA ARG A 114 39.61 3.58 -73.40
C ARG A 114 38.97 3.24 -74.74
N ARG A 115 38.78 4.27 -75.56
CA ARG A 115 38.17 4.18 -76.90
C ARG A 115 39.18 3.72 -77.94
N ASN A 116 38.69 3.27 -79.10
CA ASN A 116 39.52 2.84 -80.23
C ASN A 116 40.44 3.96 -80.77
N SER A 117 40.09 5.24 -80.56
CA SER A 117 40.96 6.39 -80.86
C SER A 117 42.19 6.51 -79.95
N GLY A 118 42.23 5.74 -78.86
CA GLY A 118 43.24 5.85 -77.80
C GLY A 118 42.86 6.81 -76.67
N ASN A 119 41.79 7.60 -76.83
CA ASN A 119 41.32 8.52 -75.79
C ASN A 119 40.75 7.77 -74.59
N GLU A 120 41.03 8.27 -73.39
CA GLU A 120 40.49 7.77 -72.14
C GLU A 120 39.47 8.74 -71.55
N SER A 121 38.46 8.22 -70.85
CA SER A 121 37.44 9.01 -70.16
C SER A 121 37.12 8.38 -68.81
N ASP A 122 37.10 9.19 -67.75
CA ASP A 122 36.80 8.76 -66.39
C ASP A 122 35.32 9.00 -66.08
N SER A 123 34.74 8.08 -65.31
CA SER A 123 33.44 8.27 -64.67
C SER A 123 33.52 9.15 -63.42
N PHE A 124 32.34 9.52 -62.90
CA PHE A 124 32.22 10.15 -61.60
C PHE A 124 32.89 9.31 -60.50
N LYS A 125 33.73 9.96 -59.69
CA LYS A 125 34.53 9.31 -58.63
C LYS A 125 33.73 9.22 -57.33
N LEU A 126 33.36 8.02 -56.93
CA LEU A 126 32.69 7.76 -55.66
C LEU A 126 33.71 7.71 -54.51
N ASN A 127 33.49 8.53 -53.49
CA ASN A 127 33.98 8.33 -52.12
C ASN A 127 33.00 7.43 -51.34
N ILE A 128 33.44 6.23 -50.90
CA ILE A 128 32.58 5.22 -50.27
C ILE A 128 33.14 4.86 -48.89
N LEU A 129 32.28 4.73 -47.88
CA LEU A 129 32.69 4.19 -46.58
C LEU A 129 32.50 2.68 -46.53
N ILE A 130 33.57 1.93 -46.33
CA ILE A 130 33.53 0.49 -46.11
C ILE A 130 33.55 0.21 -44.61
N LYS A 131 32.58 -0.57 -44.12
CA LYS A 131 32.56 -1.08 -42.74
C LYS A 131 32.44 -2.61 -42.75
N ARG A 132 33.57 -3.29 -42.54
CA ARG A 132 33.69 -4.74 -42.35
C ARG A 132 33.49 -5.15 -40.89
N THR A 133 33.65 -4.21 -39.97
CA THR A 133 33.48 -4.42 -38.53
C THR A 133 32.00 -4.38 -38.13
N LEU A 134 31.55 -5.38 -37.37
CA LEU A 134 30.16 -5.46 -36.91
C LEU A 134 29.96 -4.65 -35.62
N PRO A 135 28.81 -3.98 -35.43
CA PRO A 135 28.47 -3.35 -34.15
C PRO A 135 28.37 -4.41 -33.05
N GLY A 136 29.09 -4.20 -31.94
CA GLY A 136 29.23 -5.19 -30.86
C GLY A 136 30.42 -6.15 -31.03
N GLY A 137 31.02 -6.23 -32.22
CA GLY A 137 32.15 -7.11 -32.51
C GLY A 137 31.74 -8.48 -33.06
N VAL A 138 32.71 -9.40 -33.13
CA VAL A 138 32.52 -10.78 -33.57
C VAL A 138 32.48 -11.69 -32.35
N LEU A 139 31.66 -12.74 -32.38
CA LEU A 139 31.56 -13.72 -31.30
C LEU A 139 32.15 -15.06 -31.75
N ASP A 140 33.09 -15.60 -30.97
CA ASP A 140 33.65 -16.93 -31.23
C ASP A 140 32.63 -18.05 -30.96
N ASN A 141 31.79 -17.86 -29.94
CA ASN A 141 30.68 -18.75 -29.59
C ASN A 141 29.42 -17.90 -29.36
N PRO A 142 28.37 -18.04 -30.19
CA PRO A 142 27.14 -17.29 -29.97
C PRO A 142 26.46 -17.77 -28.68
N GLU A 143 26.22 -16.84 -27.75
CA GLU A 143 25.39 -17.14 -26.58
C GLU A 143 23.92 -17.26 -27.00
N PRO A 144 23.17 -18.23 -26.45
CA PRO A 144 21.77 -18.44 -26.83
C PRO A 144 20.85 -17.30 -26.36
N LEU A 145 21.33 -16.40 -25.51
CA LEU A 145 20.53 -15.38 -24.85
C LEU A 145 20.68 -13.98 -25.47
N GLY A 146 21.62 -13.75 -26.39
CA GLY A 146 21.85 -12.43 -27.00
C GLY A 146 23.32 -12.03 -27.02
N HIS A 147 23.60 -10.80 -27.45
CA HIS A 147 24.96 -10.29 -27.65
C HIS A 147 25.55 -9.75 -26.34
N PRO A 148 26.59 -10.38 -25.75
CA PRO A 148 27.14 -9.97 -24.44
C PRO A 148 27.84 -8.61 -24.48
N GLY A 149 28.36 -8.20 -25.66
CA GLY A 149 28.94 -6.89 -25.89
C GLY A 149 27.95 -5.73 -26.00
N LEU A 150 26.64 -6.02 -26.14
CA LEU A 150 25.59 -5.01 -26.20
C LEU A 150 24.95 -4.87 -24.81
N ARG A 151 25.50 -3.96 -24.01
CA ARG A 151 25.11 -3.77 -22.61
C ARG A 151 24.24 -2.54 -22.44
N TYR A 152 23.41 -2.55 -21.40
CA TYR A 152 22.51 -1.47 -21.06
C TYR A 152 22.09 -1.54 -19.59
N THR A 153 21.57 -0.43 -19.06
CA THR A 153 21.01 -0.31 -17.72
C THR A 153 19.69 0.46 -17.75
N PHE A 154 18.90 0.37 -16.68
CA PHE A 154 17.63 1.08 -16.56
C PHE A 154 17.68 2.12 -15.44
N THR A 155 17.03 3.26 -15.66
CA THR A 155 16.77 4.26 -14.63
C THR A 155 15.30 4.67 -14.71
N PRO A 156 14.51 4.48 -13.63
CA PRO A 156 14.84 3.79 -12.38
C PRO A 156 15.16 2.29 -12.55
N ASP A 157 15.73 1.66 -11.52
CA ASP A 157 16.01 0.21 -11.50
C ASP A 157 14.69 -0.58 -11.54
N ILE A 158 14.59 -1.53 -12.46
CA ILE A 158 13.37 -2.29 -12.75
C ILE A 158 13.35 -3.71 -12.17
N LYS A 159 14.38 -4.10 -11.39
CA LYS A 159 14.53 -5.47 -10.87
C LYS A 159 13.34 -5.96 -10.02
N ASP A 160 12.67 -5.04 -9.32
CA ASP A 160 11.54 -5.33 -8.42
C ASP A 160 10.19 -5.26 -9.15
N GLY A 161 10.22 -5.09 -10.48
CA GLY A 161 9.06 -4.86 -11.32
C GLY A 161 8.71 -3.38 -11.47
N ILE A 162 7.71 -3.12 -12.30
CA ILE A 162 7.26 -1.78 -12.66
C ILE A 162 5.81 -1.62 -12.22
N ASP A 163 5.59 -0.72 -11.27
CA ASP A 163 4.25 -0.32 -10.85
C ASP A 163 3.78 0.93 -11.60
N SER A 164 2.57 1.40 -11.29
CA SER A 164 2.00 2.57 -11.94
C SER A 164 2.77 3.87 -11.68
N GLU A 165 3.46 3.99 -10.55
CA GLU A 165 4.21 5.20 -10.20
C GLU A 165 5.52 5.25 -11.00
N MET A 166 6.23 4.12 -11.05
CA MET A 166 7.42 3.97 -11.88
C MET A 166 7.09 4.15 -13.36
N ALA A 167 5.96 3.60 -13.83
CA ALA A 167 5.49 3.81 -15.20
C ALA A 167 5.20 5.30 -15.50
N LYS A 168 4.62 6.06 -14.55
CA LYS A 168 4.39 7.52 -14.70
C LYS A 168 5.69 8.32 -14.84
N GLN A 169 6.77 7.89 -14.18
CA GLN A 169 8.08 8.53 -14.31
C GLN A 169 8.74 8.22 -15.66
N GLY A 170 8.37 7.09 -16.28
CA GLY A 170 9.03 6.55 -17.47
C GLY A 170 10.31 5.79 -17.10
N ILE A 171 10.72 4.88 -17.98
CA ILE A 171 11.95 4.09 -17.81
C ILE A 171 12.95 4.49 -18.88
N ALA A 172 14.08 5.05 -18.48
CA ALA A 172 15.19 5.32 -19.38
C ALA A 172 16.11 4.09 -19.49
N MET A 173 16.22 3.53 -20.69
CA MET A 173 17.27 2.57 -21.03
C MET A 173 18.53 3.35 -21.43
N ARG A 174 19.59 3.18 -20.65
CA ARG A 174 20.91 3.70 -20.96
C ARG A 174 21.71 2.64 -21.70
N ILE A 175 22.12 2.94 -22.93
CA ILE A 175 22.98 2.07 -23.73
C ILE A 175 24.44 2.32 -23.31
N GLU A 176 25.17 1.24 -22.98
CA GLU A 176 26.60 1.32 -22.72
C GLU A 176 27.38 1.37 -24.04
N PRO A 177 28.55 2.03 -24.11
CA PRO A 177 29.40 2.01 -25.29
C PRO A 177 29.70 0.57 -25.74
N TYR A 178 29.49 0.31 -27.03
CA TYR A 178 29.72 -1.00 -27.63
C TYR A 178 30.87 -0.96 -28.63
N GLN A 179 31.46 -2.13 -28.90
CA GLN A 179 32.57 -2.24 -29.84
C GLN A 179 32.15 -1.83 -31.26
N ASN A 180 33.02 -1.10 -31.96
CA ASN A 180 32.78 -0.56 -33.32
C ASN A 180 31.62 0.43 -33.44
N ILE A 181 31.24 1.09 -32.33
CA ILE A 181 30.29 2.21 -32.33
C ILE A 181 30.71 3.29 -33.32
N THR A 182 29.76 3.73 -34.15
CA THR A 182 29.97 4.84 -35.07
C THR A 182 28.88 5.90 -34.98
N VAL A 183 29.24 7.12 -35.39
CA VAL A 183 28.25 8.17 -35.61
C VAL A 183 27.22 7.69 -36.64
N PHE A 184 25.97 8.13 -36.48
CA PHE A 184 24.86 7.69 -37.32
C PHE A 184 24.51 6.19 -37.23
N ASP A 185 25.00 5.49 -36.19
CA ASP A 185 24.38 4.23 -35.83
C ASP A 185 22.93 4.48 -35.41
N ARG A 186 22.06 3.52 -35.74
CA ARG A 186 20.65 3.48 -35.37
C ARG A 186 20.45 2.41 -34.33
N ILE A 187 19.80 2.75 -33.23
CA ILE A 187 19.49 1.80 -32.16
C ILE A 187 17.97 1.58 -32.16
N ILE A 188 17.55 0.33 -32.02
CA ILE A 188 16.14 -0.05 -31.91
C ILE A 188 16.00 -0.76 -30.56
N ALA A 189 15.45 -0.06 -29.57
CA ALA A 189 15.05 -0.69 -28.32
C ALA A 189 13.69 -1.35 -28.50
N ARG A 190 13.48 -2.48 -27.82
CA ARG A 190 12.25 -3.28 -27.90
C ARG A 190 11.68 -3.49 -26.51
N TRP A 191 10.38 -3.34 -26.38
CA TRP A 191 9.62 -3.65 -25.17
C TRP A 191 8.58 -4.73 -25.46
N GLY A 192 8.72 -5.87 -24.81
CA GLY A 192 7.91 -7.05 -25.11
C GLY A 192 8.08 -7.46 -26.57
N ASP A 193 7.00 -7.94 -27.19
CA ASP A 193 7.11 -8.47 -28.55
C ASP A 193 6.87 -7.44 -29.66
N THR A 194 6.10 -6.38 -29.38
CA THR A 194 5.51 -5.53 -30.43
C THR A 194 6.03 -4.09 -30.43
N GLU A 195 6.40 -3.54 -29.27
CA GLU A 195 6.76 -2.13 -29.15
C GLU A 195 8.25 -1.95 -29.48
N GLN A 196 8.56 -1.02 -30.39
CA GLN A 196 9.93 -0.65 -30.76
C GLN A 196 10.11 0.86 -30.65
N VAL A 197 11.19 1.28 -30.00
CA VAL A 197 11.56 2.67 -29.82
C VAL A 197 12.88 2.93 -30.56
N PRO A 198 12.83 3.56 -31.75
CA PRO A 198 14.04 3.89 -32.49
C PRO A 198 14.76 5.08 -31.85
N TYR A 199 16.09 5.00 -31.85
CA TYR A 199 16.99 6.08 -31.47
C TYR A 199 17.97 6.32 -32.62
N TYR A 200 18.01 7.56 -33.10
CA TYR A 200 18.86 7.97 -34.22
C TYR A 200 19.10 9.49 -34.19
N PRO A 201 20.31 9.97 -34.50
CA PRO A 201 21.55 9.21 -34.68
C PRO A 201 22.31 9.02 -33.35
N VAL A 202 23.21 8.03 -33.30
CA VAL A 202 24.35 8.09 -32.36
C VAL A 202 25.24 9.27 -32.74
N THR A 203 25.58 10.10 -31.77
CA THR A 203 26.32 11.37 -31.97
C THR A 203 27.81 11.25 -31.60
N PRO A 204 28.68 12.13 -32.12
CA PRO A 204 30.09 12.17 -31.73
C PRO A 204 30.30 12.35 -30.21
N GLU A 205 29.49 13.20 -29.58
CA GLU A 205 29.59 13.49 -28.14
C GLU A 205 29.28 12.23 -27.30
N GLN A 206 28.32 11.41 -27.74
CA GLN A 206 27.97 10.14 -27.10
C GLN A 206 29.07 9.08 -27.19
N ILE A 207 29.91 9.16 -28.22
CA ILE A 207 31.06 8.26 -28.40
C ILE A 207 32.25 8.74 -27.56
N ASN A 208 32.53 10.05 -27.61
CA ASN A 208 33.72 10.64 -27.00
C ASN A 208 33.58 10.87 -25.48
N ASP A 209 32.37 11.16 -24.99
CA ASP A 209 32.07 11.38 -23.58
C ASP A 209 30.72 10.73 -23.16
N PRO A 210 30.64 9.39 -23.15
CA PRO A 210 29.41 8.65 -22.86
C PRO A 210 28.91 8.80 -21.40
N GLN A 211 29.72 9.38 -20.51
CA GLN A 211 29.30 9.63 -19.13
C GLN A 211 28.44 10.89 -19.04
N ASN A 212 28.84 11.98 -19.69
CA ASN A 212 28.08 13.23 -19.68
C ASN A 212 27.06 13.32 -20.84
N HIS A 213 27.27 12.54 -21.91
CA HIS A 213 26.36 12.42 -23.05
C HIS A 213 25.96 10.95 -23.21
N PRO A 214 25.13 10.39 -22.32
CA PRO A 214 24.67 9.02 -22.48
C PRO A 214 23.67 8.90 -23.64
N ILE A 215 23.60 7.72 -24.25
CA ILE A 215 22.48 7.33 -25.12
C ILE A 215 21.35 6.86 -24.21
N LEU A 216 20.25 7.62 -24.19
CA LEU A 216 19.06 7.34 -23.38
C LEU A 216 17.85 7.12 -24.28
N ILE A 217 17.22 5.96 -24.13
CA ILE A 217 15.98 5.61 -24.83
C ILE A 217 14.86 5.54 -23.79
N LEU A 218 13.84 6.38 -23.93
CA LEU A 218 12.76 6.50 -22.96
C LEU A 218 11.58 5.61 -23.35
N PHE A 219 11.20 4.69 -22.44
CA PHE A 219 9.91 4.03 -22.45
C PHE A 219 8.94 4.86 -21.60
N ASP A 220 8.01 5.55 -22.26
CA ASP A 220 7.06 6.43 -21.59
C ASP A 220 5.89 5.67 -20.94
N GLU A 221 5.12 6.38 -20.11
CA GLU A 221 3.95 5.81 -19.42
C GLU A 221 2.94 5.20 -20.40
N GLN A 222 2.76 5.81 -21.59
CA GLN A 222 1.78 5.34 -22.57
C GLN A 222 2.18 3.99 -23.13
N LEU A 223 3.45 3.82 -23.50
CA LEU A 223 4.00 2.55 -23.98
C LEU A 223 3.88 1.47 -22.91
N ILE A 224 4.29 1.76 -21.66
CA ILE A 224 4.24 0.79 -20.56
C ILE A 224 2.80 0.36 -20.27
N LYS A 225 1.84 1.30 -20.27
CA LYS A 225 0.42 1.00 -20.09
C LYS A 225 -0.19 0.24 -21.25
N ARG A 226 0.19 0.55 -22.49
CA ARG A 226 -0.26 -0.19 -23.69
C ARG A 226 0.26 -1.63 -23.67
N ALA A 227 1.51 -1.84 -23.25
CA ALA A 227 2.09 -3.17 -23.10
C ALA A 227 1.35 -3.99 -22.02
N GLY A 228 0.84 -3.31 -20.99
CA GLY A 228 -0.06 -3.90 -19.99
C GLY A 228 0.66 -4.72 -18.93
N ASP A 229 -0.12 -5.29 -18.00
CA ASP A 229 0.42 -6.09 -16.90
C ASP A 229 0.92 -7.45 -17.39
N GLY A 230 1.95 -7.98 -16.74
CA GLY A 230 2.55 -9.27 -17.06
C GLY A 230 4.06 -9.22 -17.18
N LYS A 231 4.64 -10.31 -17.69
CA LYS A 231 6.08 -10.39 -17.96
C LYS A 231 6.38 -9.81 -19.33
N HIS A 232 7.39 -8.96 -19.39
CA HIS A 232 7.88 -8.34 -20.62
C HIS A 232 9.38 -8.54 -20.74
N SER A 233 9.82 -8.85 -21.97
CA SER A 233 11.22 -8.95 -22.33
C SER A 233 11.68 -7.63 -22.96
N ILE A 234 12.71 -7.01 -22.40
CA ILE A 234 13.25 -5.74 -22.89
C ILE A 234 14.66 -5.96 -23.43
N THR A 235 14.95 -5.46 -24.63
CA THR A 235 16.27 -5.60 -25.28
C THR A 235 16.51 -4.46 -26.29
N TYR A 236 17.66 -4.42 -26.96
CA TYR A 236 17.92 -3.53 -28.08
C TYR A 236 18.81 -4.17 -29.16
N GLN A 237 18.76 -3.62 -30.37
CA GLN A 237 19.66 -3.92 -31.47
C GLN A 237 20.29 -2.63 -32.01
N VAL A 238 21.49 -2.75 -32.58
CA VAL A 238 22.19 -1.68 -33.30
C VAL A 238 22.18 -1.98 -34.80
N ILE A 239 22.06 -0.95 -35.64
CA ILE A 239 22.30 -1.01 -37.07
C ILE A 239 23.28 0.12 -37.39
N ASP A 240 24.47 -0.20 -37.88
CA ASP A 240 25.47 0.84 -38.15
C ASP A 240 25.11 1.68 -39.40
N ARG A 241 25.87 2.76 -39.61
CA ARG A 241 25.66 3.67 -40.76
C ARG A 241 25.82 3.03 -42.15
N CYS A 242 26.45 1.86 -42.24
CA CYS A 242 26.59 1.06 -43.47
C CYS A 242 25.68 -0.19 -43.46
N GLY A 243 24.68 -0.23 -42.58
CA GLY A 243 23.65 -1.27 -42.53
C GLY A 243 24.04 -2.56 -41.82
N ASN A 244 25.24 -2.67 -41.26
CA ASN A 244 25.64 -3.86 -40.51
C ASN A 244 24.78 -4.04 -39.26
N ARG A 245 24.49 -5.31 -38.98
CA ARG A 245 23.88 -5.74 -37.72
C ARG A 245 24.94 -6.43 -36.85
N PRO A 246 24.67 -6.60 -35.55
CA PRO A 246 25.50 -7.41 -34.69
C PRO A 246 25.54 -8.85 -35.21
N HIS A 247 26.41 -9.66 -34.60
CA HIS A 247 26.64 -11.04 -35.01
C HIS A 247 25.35 -11.80 -35.38
N PRO A 248 25.27 -12.53 -36.52
CA PRO A 248 24.01 -13.08 -37.05
C PRO A 248 23.23 -13.99 -36.10
N HIS A 249 23.92 -14.68 -35.20
CA HIS A 249 23.32 -15.55 -34.17
C HIS A 249 22.94 -14.84 -32.87
N ALA A 250 23.31 -13.57 -32.71
CA ALA A 250 23.07 -12.74 -31.53
C ALA A 250 22.85 -11.28 -31.95
N GLN A 251 21.76 -11.04 -32.69
CA GLN A 251 21.47 -9.73 -33.27
C GLN A 251 20.95 -8.69 -32.27
N TRP A 252 20.52 -9.13 -31.09
CA TRP A 252 19.96 -8.33 -30.01
C TRP A 252 20.85 -8.44 -28.78
N ALA A 253 20.81 -7.43 -27.91
CA ALA A 253 21.38 -7.51 -26.57
C ALA A 253 20.73 -8.63 -25.74
N ILE A 254 21.42 -9.09 -24.69
CA ILE A 254 20.83 -10.04 -23.74
C ILE A 254 19.58 -9.40 -23.12
N PRO A 255 18.39 -10.01 -23.22
CA PRO A 255 17.15 -9.40 -22.76
C PRO A 255 17.06 -9.36 -21.24
N THR A 256 16.38 -8.34 -20.73
CA THR A 256 16.00 -8.22 -19.33
C THR A 256 14.50 -8.50 -19.22
N GLU A 257 14.15 -9.51 -18.42
CA GLU A 257 12.77 -9.83 -18.10
C GLU A 257 12.28 -8.98 -16.94
N VAL A 258 11.11 -8.35 -17.07
CA VAL A 258 10.50 -7.53 -16.03
C VAL A 258 9.02 -7.85 -15.86
N SER A 259 8.52 -7.74 -14.63
CA SER A 259 7.08 -7.84 -14.34
C SER A 259 6.46 -6.45 -14.21
N VAL A 260 5.46 -6.17 -15.03
CA VAL A 260 4.68 -4.92 -15.02
C VAL A 260 3.35 -5.18 -14.30
N ASN A 261 3.01 -4.35 -13.32
CA ASN A 261 1.78 -4.45 -12.53
C ASN A 261 1.17 -3.05 -12.31
N VAL A 262 0.93 -2.31 -13.39
CA VAL A 262 0.40 -0.94 -13.34
C VAL A 262 -1.06 -0.86 -12.90
N ASN A 263 -1.83 -1.96 -12.96
CA ASN A 263 -3.20 -1.99 -12.44
C ASN A 263 -3.32 -2.57 -11.03
N ARG A 264 -2.23 -3.08 -10.44
CA ARG A 264 -2.24 -3.56 -9.06
C ARG A 264 -2.36 -2.37 -8.10
N ILE A 265 -3.33 -2.44 -7.18
CA ILE A 265 -3.50 -1.46 -6.11
C ILE A 265 -2.90 -2.05 -4.84
N PRO A 266 -1.82 -1.48 -4.27
CA PRO A 266 -1.18 -2.02 -3.08
C PRO A 266 -2.08 -1.88 -1.85
N ALA A 267 -1.80 -2.68 -0.82
CA ALA A 267 -2.51 -2.60 0.45
C ALA A 267 -2.37 -1.19 1.06
N PRO A 268 -3.46 -0.65 1.65
CA PRO A 268 -3.39 0.66 2.29
C PRO A 268 -2.56 0.59 3.58
N THR A 269 -2.12 1.75 4.07
CA THR A 269 -1.53 1.88 5.41
C THR A 269 -2.56 2.42 6.39
N VAL A 270 -2.35 2.20 7.69
CA VAL A 270 -3.26 2.65 8.75
C VAL A 270 -2.47 3.43 9.79
N THR A 271 -2.91 4.63 10.13
CA THR A 271 -2.23 5.44 11.14
C THR A 271 -2.38 4.86 12.54
N GLY A 272 -1.33 4.97 13.35
CA GLY A 272 -1.32 4.48 14.73
C GLY A 272 -1.08 2.96 14.85
N GLU A 273 -1.03 2.23 13.74
CA GLU A 273 -0.64 0.82 13.73
C GLU A 273 0.88 0.68 13.92
N GLN A 274 1.28 -0.30 14.74
CA GLN A 274 2.66 -0.67 14.98
C GLN A 274 2.80 -2.19 14.95
N GLY A 275 3.61 -2.71 14.03
CA GLY A 275 3.94 -4.14 13.97
C GLY A 275 2.73 -5.05 13.71
N GLY A 276 1.75 -4.60 12.93
CA GLY A 276 0.50 -5.30 12.64
C GLY A 276 -0.56 -5.18 13.73
N VAL A 277 -0.34 -4.35 14.75
CA VAL A 277 -1.28 -4.16 15.86
C VAL A 277 -1.72 -2.70 15.93
N LEU A 278 -3.02 -2.48 16.09
CA LEU A 278 -3.60 -1.17 16.36
C LEU A 278 -4.25 -1.19 17.74
N ASP A 279 -3.86 -0.25 18.60
CA ASP A 279 -4.47 -0.05 19.91
C ASP A 279 -5.35 1.22 19.91
N PRO A 280 -6.68 1.07 19.87
CA PRO A 280 -7.60 2.21 19.87
C PRO A 280 -7.53 3.06 21.14
N ALA A 281 -7.02 2.52 22.26
CA ALA A 281 -6.97 3.23 23.54
C ALA A 281 -6.05 4.47 23.49
N TYR A 282 -5.08 4.48 22.58
CA TYR A 282 -4.12 5.58 22.39
C TYR A 282 -4.27 6.28 21.04
N ALA A 283 -5.23 5.84 20.21
CA ALA A 283 -5.50 6.45 18.92
C ALA A 283 -6.46 7.64 19.08
N THR A 284 -6.04 8.83 18.67
CA THR A 284 -6.90 10.02 18.58
C THR A 284 -7.60 10.12 17.23
N ASN A 285 -6.99 9.57 16.18
CA ASN A 285 -7.51 9.53 14.83
C ASN A 285 -6.97 8.31 14.09
N ILE A 286 -7.84 7.53 13.46
CA ILE A 286 -7.46 6.40 12.60
C ILE A 286 -7.73 6.82 11.16
N GLN A 287 -6.71 6.76 10.32
CA GLN A 287 -6.78 7.05 8.89
C GLN A 287 -6.30 5.83 8.12
N VAL A 288 -7.10 5.39 7.16
CA VAL A 288 -6.66 4.47 6.12
C VAL A 288 -6.09 5.31 4.98
N VAL A 289 -4.84 5.06 4.60
CA VAL A 289 -4.13 5.84 3.59
C VAL A 289 -3.87 4.98 2.36
N ALA A 290 -4.43 5.38 1.23
CA ALA A 290 -4.15 4.83 -0.08
C ALA A 290 -3.01 5.61 -0.75
N SER A 291 -1.98 4.93 -1.26
CA SER A 291 -0.80 5.56 -1.87
C SER A 291 -1.07 6.26 -3.21
N GLY A 292 -2.19 5.98 -3.86
CA GLY A 292 -2.48 6.45 -5.22
C GLY A 292 -1.95 5.54 -6.34
N ILE A 293 -1.13 4.54 -5.98
CA ILE A 293 -0.58 3.54 -6.91
C ILE A 293 -1.73 2.63 -7.40
N GLY A 294 -1.76 2.34 -8.70
CA GLY A 294 -2.81 1.57 -9.36
C GLY A 294 -4.12 2.33 -9.58
N LEU A 295 -4.24 3.56 -9.06
CA LEU A 295 -5.42 4.41 -9.21
C LEU A 295 -5.32 5.36 -10.42
N ALA A 296 -6.45 5.60 -11.05
CA ALA A 296 -6.63 6.52 -12.17
C ALA A 296 -7.44 7.75 -11.74
N ALA A 297 -7.17 8.90 -12.38
CA ALA A 297 -7.95 10.12 -12.12
C ALA A 297 -9.44 9.85 -12.38
N GLY A 298 -10.30 10.23 -11.44
CA GLY A 298 -11.74 9.98 -11.49
C GLY A 298 -12.20 8.69 -10.82
N ASP A 299 -11.29 7.81 -10.39
CA ASP A 299 -11.64 6.63 -9.59
C ASP A 299 -12.38 7.03 -8.32
N ARG A 300 -13.49 6.36 -8.02
CA ARG A 300 -14.26 6.55 -6.79
C ARG A 300 -13.88 5.44 -5.80
N VAL A 301 -13.25 5.81 -4.69
CA VAL A 301 -12.60 4.88 -3.78
C VAL A 301 -13.24 4.93 -2.39
N ARG A 302 -13.43 3.76 -1.79
CA ARG A 302 -13.81 3.59 -0.37
C ARG A 302 -12.83 2.66 0.32
N ALA A 303 -12.45 2.97 1.55
CA ALA A 303 -11.84 1.98 2.43
C ALA A 303 -12.94 1.06 3.01
N ASN A 304 -12.80 -0.24 2.79
CA ASN A 304 -13.59 -1.30 3.39
C ASN A 304 -12.87 -1.84 4.63
N TRP A 305 -13.53 -1.76 5.78
CA TRP A 305 -13.08 -2.26 7.06
C TRP A 305 -13.88 -3.53 7.39
N LEU A 306 -13.26 -4.69 7.27
CA LEU A 306 -13.86 -5.98 7.61
C LEU A 306 -13.35 -6.43 8.97
N GLY A 307 -14.08 -6.06 10.03
CA GLY A 307 -13.84 -6.49 11.42
C GLY A 307 -14.92 -7.46 11.91
N ARG A 308 -15.46 -7.22 13.11
CA ARG A 308 -16.66 -7.94 13.59
C ARG A 308 -17.90 -7.59 12.78
N GLU A 309 -17.98 -6.34 12.34
CA GLU A 309 -18.92 -5.86 11.34
C GLU A 309 -18.15 -5.34 10.13
N GLU A 310 -18.70 -5.55 8.93
CA GLU A 310 -18.19 -4.95 7.70
C GLU A 310 -18.72 -3.53 7.57
N ARG A 311 -17.82 -2.57 7.36
CA ARG A 311 -18.17 -1.16 7.22
C ARG A 311 -17.32 -0.51 6.13
N GLU A 312 -17.91 0.45 5.42
CA GLU A 312 -17.22 1.23 4.40
C GLU A 312 -17.20 2.71 4.78
N THR A 313 -16.06 3.35 4.52
CA THR A 313 -15.91 4.80 4.67
C THR A 313 -16.69 5.57 3.62
N GLU A 314 -16.84 6.87 3.82
CA GLU A 314 -17.33 7.76 2.78
C GLU A 314 -16.41 7.72 1.56
N GLU A 315 -17.04 7.82 0.40
CA GLU A 315 -16.35 7.73 -0.87
C GLU A 315 -15.54 8.99 -1.19
N LYS A 316 -14.36 8.80 -1.77
CA LYS A 316 -13.51 9.89 -2.27
C LYS A 316 -13.12 9.65 -3.72
N THR A 317 -13.10 10.72 -4.51
CA THR A 317 -12.62 10.68 -5.89
C THR A 317 -11.13 10.94 -5.94
N TYR A 318 -10.37 10.09 -6.63
CA TYR A 318 -8.94 10.29 -6.83
C TYR A 318 -8.67 11.37 -7.89
N SER A 319 -7.83 12.34 -7.55
CA SER A 319 -7.46 13.44 -8.45
C SER A 319 -6.47 13.06 -9.54
N GLY A 320 -5.81 11.90 -9.43
CA GLY A 320 -4.77 11.42 -10.34
C GLY A 320 -3.34 11.48 -9.75
N SER A 321 -3.16 12.17 -8.62
CA SER A 321 -1.87 12.32 -7.95
C SER A 321 -2.01 12.35 -6.41
N GLY A 322 -0.97 11.89 -5.72
CA GLY A 322 -0.89 11.93 -4.25
C GLY A 322 -1.64 10.79 -3.59
N THR A 323 -1.93 10.94 -2.30
CA THR A 323 -2.59 9.91 -1.48
C THR A 323 -4.07 10.25 -1.22
N LEU A 324 -4.88 9.22 -0.96
CA LEU A 324 -6.22 9.41 -0.38
C LEU A 324 -6.20 8.96 1.08
N THR A 325 -6.76 9.77 1.96
CA THR A 325 -6.90 9.46 3.38
C THR A 325 -8.37 9.28 3.72
N PHE A 326 -8.72 8.21 4.42
CA PHE A 326 -10.09 7.90 4.84
C PHE A 326 -10.17 7.86 6.36
N PRO A 327 -10.91 8.78 7.00
CA PRO A 327 -11.14 8.71 8.44
C PRO A 327 -11.95 7.47 8.79
N VAL A 328 -11.42 6.66 9.70
CA VAL A 328 -12.12 5.52 10.29
C VAL A 328 -12.60 5.91 11.69
N PRO A 329 -13.91 5.85 11.97
CA PRO A 329 -14.43 6.10 13.31
C PRO A 329 -13.79 5.17 14.34
N LEU A 330 -13.40 5.73 15.49
CA LEU A 330 -12.78 4.97 16.58
C LEU A 330 -13.70 3.83 17.08
N SER A 331 -15.01 4.00 16.96
CA SER A 331 -16.00 2.97 17.29
C SER A 331 -15.82 1.67 16.50
N TRP A 332 -15.40 1.73 15.23
CA TRP A 332 -15.21 0.52 14.40
C TRP A 332 -14.03 -0.31 14.91
N ALA A 333 -12.96 0.38 15.32
CA ALA A 333 -11.79 -0.27 15.92
C ALA A 333 -12.14 -0.84 17.29
N ASN A 334 -12.79 -0.06 18.18
CA ASN A 334 -13.23 -0.53 19.49
C ASN A 334 -14.16 -1.76 19.42
N GLU A 335 -15.11 -1.76 18.48
CA GLU A 335 -15.99 -2.91 18.21
C GLU A 335 -15.20 -4.14 17.78
N SER A 336 -14.11 -3.94 17.05
CA SER A 336 -13.23 -5.00 16.55
C SER A 336 -12.18 -5.44 17.57
N ASP A 337 -12.28 -5.05 18.84
CA ASP A 337 -11.30 -5.42 19.87
C ASP A 337 -11.04 -6.93 19.95
N GLN A 338 -9.77 -7.31 20.09
CA GLN A 338 -9.26 -8.69 20.10
C GLN A 338 -9.59 -9.50 18.84
N SER A 339 -9.75 -8.84 17.69
CA SER A 339 -9.96 -9.49 16.40
C SER A 339 -8.95 -9.03 15.34
N THR A 340 -8.78 -9.85 14.31
CA THR A 340 -8.04 -9.46 13.10
C THR A 340 -9.00 -8.77 12.15
N VAL A 341 -8.64 -7.57 11.72
CA VAL A 341 -9.36 -6.77 10.73
C VAL A 341 -8.64 -6.88 9.38
N SER A 342 -9.41 -7.01 8.31
CA SER A 342 -8.93 -6.90 6.93
C SER A 342 -9.39 -5.58 6.33
N ILE A 343 -8.45 -4.79 5.82
CA ILE A 343 -8.73 -3.48 5.22
C ILE A 343 -8.33 -3.51 3.76
N THR A 344 -9.27 -3.16 2.88
CA THR A 344 -9.09 -3.10 1.43
C THR A 344 -9.63 -1.80 0.89
N LEU A 345 -9.12 -1.36 -0.26
CA LEU A 345 -9.68 -0.25 -1.01
C LEU A 345 -10.59 -0.83 -2.09
N ARG A 346 -11.87 -0.46 -2.07
CA ARG A 346 -12.83 -0.77 -3.13
C ARG A 346 -12.88 0.41 -4.09
N VAL A 347 -12.56 0.15 -5.35
CA VAL A 347 -12.49 1.17 -6.39
C VAL A 347 -13.59 0.94 -7.40
N GLN A 348 -14.35 1.98 -7.70
CA GLN A 348 -15.29 2.00 -8.82
C GLN A 348 -14.66 2.79 -9.97
N ARG A 349 -14.43 2.09 -11.09
CA ARG A 349 -13.82 2.62 -12.31
C ARG A 349 -14.70 2.30 -13.51
N THR A 350 -14.69 3.15 -14.53
CA THR A 350 -15.35 2.85 -15.81
C THR A 350 -14.74 1.58 -16.41
N GLY A 351 -15.53 0.51 -16.51
CA GLY A 351 -15.08 -0.78 -17.06
C GLY A 351 -14.60 -1.81 -16.04
N GLY A 352 -14.59 -1.52 -14.74
CA GLY A 352 -14.25 -2.50 -13.71
C GLY A 352 -14.29 -1.97 -12.28
N ASN A 353 -14.35 -2.88 -11.30
CA ASN A 353 -14.34 -2.51 -9.88
C ASN A 353 -13.14 -3.19 -9.16
N PRO A 354 -11.89 -2.74 -9.42
CA PRO A 354 -10.73 -3.36 -8.82
C PRO A 354 -10.72 -3.17 -7.29
N THR A 355 -10.05 -4.08 -6.60
CA THR A 355 -9.84 -4.02 -5.16
C THR A 355 -8.35 -4.08 -4.87
N SER A 356 -7.90 -3.37 -3.84
CA SER A 356 -6.50 -3.46 -3.41
C SER A 356 -6.16 -4.79 -2.76
N ASP A 357 -4.87 -5.05 -2.62
CA ASP A 357 -4.41 -6.03 -1.65
C ASP A 357 -4.91 -5.66 -0.24
N ALA A 358 -5.01 -6.67 0.63
CA ALA A 358 -5.53 -6.49 1.98
C ALA A 358 -4.42 -6.09 2.97
N LYS A 359 -4.68 -5.06 3.76
CA LYS A 359 -3.93 -4.78 5.00
C LYS A 359 -4.60 -5.54 6.15
N LEU A 360 -3.88 -6.48 6.73
CA LEU A 360 -4.31 -7.20 7.93
C LEU A 360 -3.72 -6.54 9.17
N LEU A 361 -4.53 -6.37 10.20
CA LEU A 361 -4.09 -5.86 11.50
C LEU A 361 -4.91 -6.48 12.64
N ILE A 362 -4.29 -6.64 13.80
CA ILE A 362 -4.95 -7.12 15.02
C ILE A 362 -5.32 -5.90 15.86
N ILE A 363 -6.59 -5.78 16.23
CA ILE A 363 -7.00 -4.78 17.21
C ILE A 363 -6.78 -5.32 18.61
N LYS A 364 -6.03 -4.58 19.43
CA LYS A 364 -5.83 -4.90 20.85
C LYS A 364 -5.97 -3.63 21.67
N THR A 365 -7.11 -3.48 22.32
CA THR A 365 -7.40 -2.32 23.16
C THR A 365 -6.73 -2.48 24.51
N THR A 366 -5.88 -1.54 24.89
CA THR A 366 -5.36 -1.48 26.25
C THR A 366 -6.44 -1.00 27.21
N ILE A 367 -6.76 -1.81 28.23
CA ILE A 367 -7.71 -1.49 29.29
C ILE A 367 -6.95 -1.31 30.61
N ASN A 368 -6.96 -0.10 31.17
CA ASN A 368 -6.36 0.19 32.47
C ASN A 368 -7.40 0.78 33.42
N LEU A 369 -7.85 -0.03 34.40
CA LEU A 369 -8.93 0.29 35.32
C LEU A 369 -8.37 0.77 36.66
N LYS A 370 -8.82 1.95 37.10
CA LYS A 370 -8.54 2.46 38.46
C LYS A 370 -9.65 2.03 39.42
N PRO A 371 -9.41 1.98 40.74
CA PRO A 371 -10.47 1.78 41.71
C PRO A 371 -11.62 2.78 41.54
N PRO A 372 -12.88 2.38 41.77
CA PRO A 372 -14.01 3.31 41.76
C PRO A 372 -13.93 4.26 42.95
N LYS A 373 -14.73 5.33 42.91
CA LYS A 373 -14.97 6.23 44.04
C LYS A 373 -16.36 6.01 44.61
N VAL A 374 -16.54 6.18 45.91
CA VAL A 374 -17.87 6.32 46.52
C VAL A 374 -18.05 7.80 46.83
N LEU A 375 -19.01 8.46 46.19
CA LEU A 375 -19.12 9.92 46.25
C LEU A 375 -19.50 10.45 47.63
N GLU A 376 -20.24 9.65 48.39
CA GLU A 376 -20.65 9.96 49.77
C GLU A 376 -19.57 9.59 50.80
N ALA A 377 -18.45 8.99 50.38
CA ALA A 377 -17.35 8.64 51.28
C ALA A 377 -16.45 9.85 51.57
N TYR A 378 -15.90 9.89 52.78
CA TYR A 378 -14.93 10.88 53.25
C TYR A 378 -13.55 10.24 53.45
N GLY A 379 -12.59 11.06 53.91
CA GLY A 379 -11.18 10.68 54.03
C GLY A 379 -10.39 11.13 52.81
N GLU A 380 -9.07 11.26 52.94
CA GLU A 380 -8.20 11.72 51.84
C GLU A 380 -8.29 10.83 50.60
N LEU A 381 -8.58 9.54 50.81
CA LEU A 381 -8.74 8.54 49.76
C LEU A 381 -10.21 8.27 49.39
N GLY A 382 -11.18 8.91 50.07
CA GLY A 382 -12.61 8.63 49.89
C GLY A 382 -12.99 7.19 50.23
N ASP A 383 -12.38 6.63 51.27
CA ASP A 383 -12.45 5.24 51.66
C ASP A 383 -13.18 5.01 52.98
N HIS A 384 -13.73 6.03 53.61
CA HIS A 384 -14.58 5.90 54.80
C HIS A 384 -16.01 6.37 54.54
N LEU A 385 -17.01 5.66 55.06
CA LEU A 385 -18.41 6.03 54.90
C LEU A 385 -19.14 5.99 56.26
N ARG A 386 -19.71 7.12 56.67
CA ARG A 386 -20.56 7.18 57.86
C ARG A 386 -22.01 6.97 57.49
N MET A 387 -22.72 6.28 58.39
CA MET A 387 -24.16 6.10 58.24
C MET A 387 -24.94 7.43 58.37
N SER A 388 -24.37 8.43 59.06
CA SER A 388 -24.96 9.77 59.18
C SER A 388 -25.05 10.50 57.83
N ASP A 389 -24.05 10.32 56.98
CA ASP A 389 -23.91 11.04 55.71
C ASP A 389 -24.92 10.54 54.68
N ILE A 390 -25.40 9.30 54.86
CA ILE A 390 -26.38 8.64 54.02
C ILE A 390 -27.67 8.30 54.77
N TYR A 391 -27.95 9.00 55.88
CA TYR A 391 -29.03 8.64 56.81
C TYR A 391 -30.43 8.71 56.21
N GLU A 392 -30.67 9.52 55.18
CA GLU A 392 -31.95 9.57 54.44
C GLU A 392 -31.82 9.07 53.00
N ALA A 393 -30.60 8.78 52.56
CA ALA A 393 -30.32 8.33 51.21
C ALA A 393 -30.94 6.95 50.93
N ARG A 394 -31.46 6.78 49.71
CA ARG A 394 -31.96 5.49 49.21
C ARG A 394 -30.84 4.60 48.66
N PHE A 395 -29.75 5.20 48.24
CA PHE A 395 -28.59 4.57 47.63
C PHE A 395 -27.33 5.38 47.92
N VAL A 396 -26.17 4.76 47.70
CA VAL A 396 -24.88 5.44 47.57
C VAL A 396 -24.42 5.39 46.12
N THR A 397 -23.56 6.31 45.73
CA THR A 397 -23.14 6.50 44.35
C THR A 397 -21.70 6.03 44.18
N VAL A 398 -21.54 4.90 43.49
CA VAL A 398 -20.24 4.40 43.04
C VAL A 398 -19.92 5.04 41.69
N GLN A 399 -18.92 5.91 41.65
CA GLN A 399 -18.44 6.55 40.44
C GLN A 399 -17.28 5.75 39.83
N VAL A 400 -17.50 5.26 38.62
CA VAL A 400 -16.46 4.73 37.73
C VAL A 400 -15.91 5.89 36.93
N GLN A 401 -14.65 6.25 37.17
CA GLN A 401 -13.97 7.30 36.41
C GLN A 401 -13.67 6.83 34.98
N GLN A 402 -13.46 7.78 34.06
CA GLN A 402 -12.95 7.46 32.73
C GLN A 402 -11.65 6.66 32.84
N TYR A 403 -11.61 5.49 32.22
CA TYR A 403 -10.44 4.61 32.18
C TYR A 403 -9.80 4.61 30.79
N VAL A 404 -8.54 4.17 30.72
CA VAL A 404 -7.84 4.02 29.43
C VAL A 404 -8.51 2.90 28.63
N GLY A 405 -8.83 3.18 27.37
CA GLY A 405 -9.58 2.29 26.50
C GLY A 405 -11.10 2.29 26.72
N MET A 406 -11.64 3.25 27.47
CA MET A 406 -13.09 3.42 27.61
C MET A 406 -13.72 3.82 26.27
N ALA A 407 -14.69 3.05 25.81
CA ALA A 407 -15.35 3.24 24.52
C ALA A 407 -16.86 2.97 24.58
N ILE A 408 -17.60 3.58 23.66
CA ILE A 408 -19.04 3.32 23.49
C ILE A 408 -19.24 1.87 23.06
N GLY A 409 -20.26 1.20 23.60
CA GLY A 409 -20.58 -0.20 23.33
C GLY A 409 -19.98 -1.19 24.34
N GLN A 410 -19.05 -0.73 25.18
CA GLN A 410 -18.56 -1.50 26.33
C GLN A 410 -19.65 -1.61 27.41
N THR A 411 -19.50 -2.57 28.33
CA THR A 411 -20.44 -2.72 29.45
C THR A 411 -19.72 -2.77 30.80
N ILE A 412 -20.33 -2.14 31.80
CA ILE A 412 -19.79 -2.00 33.15
C ILE A 412 -20.73 -2.70 34.15
N ARG A 413 -20.15 -3.33 35.16
CA ARG A 413 -20.89 -3.86 36.31
C ARG A 413 -20.14 -3.56 37.60
N VAL A 414 -20.78 -2.91 38.56
CA VAL A 414 -20.21 -2.62 39.88
C VAL A 414 -20.51 -3.77 40.83
N ARG A 415 -19.54 -4.10 41.66
CA ARG A 415 -19.61 -5.12 42.71
C ARG A 415 -19.32 -4.50 44.06
N TRP A 416 -20.27 -4.65 44.97
CA TRP A 416 -20.17 -4.34 46.40
C TRP A 416 -20.07 -5.65 47.18
N ALA A 417 -18.87 -6.00 47.62
CA ALA A 417 -18.60 -7.29 48.26
C ALA A 417 -18.42 -7.12 49.77
N SER A 418 -19.52 -7.20 50.54
CA SER A 418 -19.40 -7.31 51.99
C SER A 418 -19.03 -8.75 52.39
N ALA A 419 -18.57 -8.96 53.62
CA ALA A 419 -18.28 -10.30 54.12
C ALA A 419 -19.51 -11.22 54.17
N ARG A 420 -20.73 -10.67 54.19
CA ARG A 420 -21.98 -11.42 54.34
C ARG A 420 -22.78 -11.56 53.05
N TYR A 421 -22.63 -10.60 52.13
CA TYR A 421 -23.39 -10.56 50.89
C TYR A 421 -22.61 -9.87 49.77
N LEU A 422 -22.71 -10.46 48.58
CA LEU A 422 -22.16 -9.91 47.35
C LEU A 422 -23.29 -9.31 46.54
N HIS A 423 -23.30 -7.99 46.42
CA HIS A 423 -24.21 -7.25 45.57
C HIS A 423 -23.52 -6.89 44.27
N ASP A 424 -24.15 -7.23 43.15
CA ASP A 424 -23.73 -6.78 41.83
C ASP A 424 -24.82 -5.89 41.23
N SER A 425 -24.43 -4.76 40.64
CA SER A 425 -25.33 -3.90 39.89
C SER A 425 -25.88 -4.61 38.64
N ALA A 426 -26.88 -3.99 38.01
CA ALA A 426 -27.22 -4.28 36.62
C ALA A 426 -25.99 -4.02 35.71
N ILE A 427 -25.99 -4.64 34.54
CA ILE A 427 -25.00 -4.37 33.49
C ILE A 427 -25.39 -3.05 32.82
N ILE A 428 -24.47 -2.09 32.82
CA ILE A 428 -24.70 -0.74 32.32
C ILE A 428 -23.87 -0.54 31.04
N PRO A 429 -24.48 -0.17 29.90
CA PRO A 429 -23.74 0.13 28.69
C PRO A 429 -23.03 1.48 28.80
N VAL A 430 -21.82 1.56 28.26
CA VAL A 430 -21.10 2.83 28.05
C VAL A 430 -21.70 3.49 26.82
N THR A 431 -22.41 4.60 27.02
CA THR A 431 -23.04 5.41 25.95
C THR A 431 -22.28 6.69 25.64
N ALA A 432 -21.39 7.12 26.54
CA ALA A 432 -20.49 8.25 26.36
C ALA A 432 -19.18 7.98 27.12
N VAL A 433 -18.07 8.52 26.60
CA VAL A 433 -16.77 8.46 27.28
C VAL A 433 -16.74 9.52 28.38
N GLY A 434 -16.55 9.08 29.62
CA GLY A 434 -16.56 9.96 30.79
C GLY A 434 -16.84 9.19 32.08
N ALA A 435 -16.92 9.92 33.20
CA ALA A 435 -17.28 9.29 34.48
C ALA A 435 -18.73 8.78 34.46
N MET A 436 -18.96 7.59 35.03
CA MET A 436 -20.27 6.96 35.13
C MET A 436 -20.62 6.71 36.59
N ASN A 437 -21.85 7.06 36.96
CA ASN A 437 -22.37 6.87 38.31
C ASN A 437 -23.28 5.65 38.37
N VAL A 438 -23.04 4.77 39.34
CA VAL A 438 -23.79 3.54 39.57
C VAL A 438 -24.32 3.53 40.99
N THR A 439 -25.62 3.33 41.16
CA THR A 439 -26.26 3.35 42.48
C THR A 439 -26.17 1.99 43.16
N VAL A 440 -25.72 1.97 44.42
CA VAL A 440 -25.78 0.79 45.29
C VAL A 440 -26.87 1.01 46.35
N PRO A 441 -27.83 0.08 46.54
CA PRO A 441 -28.91 0.26 47.51
C PRO A 441 -28.38 0.49 48.92
N ARG A 442 -29.00 1.41 49.67
CA ARG A 442 -28.59 1.75 51.04
C ARG A 442 -28.60 0.54 51.99
N MET A 443 -29.44 -0.47 51.73
CA MET A 443 -29.48 -1.69 52.53
C MET A 443 -28.16 -2.49 52.46
N GLU A 444 -27.41 -2.41 51.36
CA GLU A 444 -26.09 -3.06 51.25
C GLU A 444 -25.05 -2.36 52.13
N VAL A 445 -25.17 -1.04 52.29
CA VAL A 445 -24.33 -0.27 53.22
C VAL A 445 -24.70 -0.55 54.67
N VAL A 446 -26.00 -0.61 54.98
CA VAL A 446 -26.50 -0.98 56.32
C VAL A 446 -25.97 -2.35 56.72
N ASP A 447 -25.97 -3.31 55.79
CA ASP A 447 -25.37 -4.62 56.02
C ASP A 447 -23.84 -4.64 55.97
N SER A 448 -23.18 -3.48 55.94
CA SER A 448 -21.73 -3.39 55.93
C SER A 448 -21.19 -2.57 57.10
N ILE A 449 -22.06 -2.01 57.95
CA ILE A 449 -21.69 -1.19 59.12
C ILE A 449 -20.64 -1.91 59.98
N GLY A 450 -19.56 -1.20 60.31
CA GLY A 450 -18.45 -1.70 61.10
C GLY A 450 -17.53 -2.69 60.38
N SER A 451 -17.55 -2.74 59.05
CA SER A 451 -16.74 -3.67 58.25
C SER A 451 -16.07 -3.00 57.05
N ASN A 452 -15.08 -3.69 56.46
CA ASN A 452 -14.46 -3.28 55.21
C ASN A 452 -15.18 -3.95 54.02
N VAL A 453 -15.53 -3.15 53.02
CA VAL A 453 -16.20 -3.56 51.79
C VAL A 453 -15.29 -3.28 50.59
N PRO A 454 -14.74 -4.32 49.97
CA PRO A 454 -14.20 -4.21 48.62
C PRO A 454 -15.26 -3.79 47.60
N VAL A 455 -15.15 -2.57 47.09
CA VAL A 455 -15.97 -2.04 45.98
C VAL A 455 -15.12 -2.05 44.71
N SER A 456 -15.54 -2.80 43.70
CA SER A 456 -14.84 -2.92 42.42
C SER A 456 -15.82 -2.85 41.26
N PHE A 457 -15.33 -2.74 40.04
CA PHE A 457 -16.16 -2.90 38.85
C PHE A 457 -15.46 -3.75 37.80
N THR A 458 -16.26 -4.27 36.87
CA THR A 458 -15.76 -5.01 35.72
C THR A 458 -16.22 -4.37 34.42
N VAL A 459 -15.38 -4.44 33.39
CA VAL A 459 -15.62 -3.96 32.03
C VAL A 459 -15.57 -5.14 31.06
N ARG A 460 -16.50 -5.20 30.11
CA ARG A 460 -16.37 -6.00 28.88
C ARG A 460 -16.25 -5.08 27.68
N THR A 461 -15.25 -5.31 26.84
CA THR A 461 -14.96 -4.46 25.68
C THR A 461 -15.89 -4.73 24.49
N TYR A 462 -16.39 -5.97 24.37
CA TYR A 462 -17.36 -6.39 23.35
C TYR A 462 -18.28 -7.50 23.91
N PRO A 463 -19.42 -7.81 23.26
CA PRO A 463 -20.32 -8.88 23.70
C PRO A 463 -19.60 -10.22 23.86
N ASN A 464 -19.78 -10.86 25.02
CA ASN A 464 -19.11 -12.13 25.40
C ASN A 464 -17.58 -12.07 25.48
N GLY A 465 -16.98 -10.87 25.47
CA GLY A 465 -15.54 -10.68 25.67
C GLY A 465 -15.06 -10.95 27.10
N PRO A 466 -13.74 -10.93 27.32
CA PRO A 466 -13.15 -11.11 28.65
C PRO A 466 -13.59 -10.01 29.61
N LEU A 467 -13.64 -10.37 30.90
CA LEU A 467 -13.93 -9.42 31.97
C LEU A 467 -12.62 -8.81 32.47
N HIS A 468 -12.48 -7.50 32.26
CA HIS A 468 -11.44 -6.70 32.89
C HIS A 468 -11.95 -6.23 34.26
N ARG A 469 -11.19 -6.44 35.34
CA ARG A 469 -11.60 -6.09 36.70
C ARG A 469 -10.73 -4.97 37.25
N SER A 470 -11.33 -3.97 37.89
CA SER A 470 -10.60 -2.94 38.62
C SER A 470 -10.03 -3.48 39.92
N ASP A 471 -8.94 -2.88 40.39
CA ASP A 471 -8.60 -2.99 41.81
C ASP A 471 -9.76 -2.48 42.67
N PRO A 472 -9.99 -3.08 43.86
CA PRO A 472 -11.08 -2.66 44.73
C PRO A 472 -10.71 -1.41 45.54
N LEU A 473 -11.66 -0.48 45.67
CA LEU A 473 -11.68 0.46 46.78
C LEU A 473 -12.04 -0.30 48.05
N ARG A 474 -11.16 -0.27 49.05
CA ARG A 474 -11.38 -0.93 50.36
C ARG A 474 -12.17 -0.02 51.29
N LEU A 475 -13.46 0.15 51.03
CA LEU A 475 -14.31 1.07 51.77
C LEU A 475 -14.54 0.59 53.21
N VAL A 476 -14.19 1.40 54.20
CA VAL A 476 -14.54 1.20 55.60
C VAL A 476 -15.89 1.84 55.86
N VAL A 477 -16.89 1.04 56.23
CA VAL A 477 -18.16 1.58 56.72
C VAL A 477 -18.05 1.70 58.24
N ASP A 478 -18.11 2.93 58.73
CA ASP A 478 -17.81 3.23 60.12
C ASP A 478 -18.71 2.45 61.08
N ALA A 479 -18.13 1.99 62.18
CA ALA A 479 -18.86 1.30 63.23
C ALA A 479 -19.83 2.26 63.93
N GLN A 480 -21.00 1.73 64.30
CA GLN A 480 -21.93 2.42 65.19
C GLN A 480 -21.58 2.13 66.65
N ALA A 481 -22.14 2.91 67.58
CA ALA A 481 -21.88 2.72 69.01
C ALA A 481 -22.36 1.35 69.51
N PHE A 482 -23.44 0.82 68.91
CA PHE A 482 -23.95 -0.51 69.18
C PHE A 482 -23.55 -1.49 68.07
N VAL A 483 -23.08 -2.66 68.49
CA VAL A 483 -22.92 -3.80 67.59
C VAL A 483 -24.27 -4.52 67.50
N LEU A 484 -24.97 -4.32 66.39
CA LEU A 484 -26.34 -4.80 66.19
C LEU A 484 -26.36 -5.98 65.18
N PRO A 485 -26.38 -7.25 65.65
CA PRO A 485 -26.43 -8.43 64.76
C PRO A 485 -27.75 -8.50 63.98
N PRO A 486 -27.84 -9.30 62.90
CA PRO A 486 -29.08 -9.43 62.15
C PRO A 486 -30.17 -9.99 63.05
N PRO A 487 -31.44 -9.59 62.85
CA PRO A 487 -32.54 -10.19 63.58
C PRO A 487 -32.66 -11.68 63.24
N ARG A 488 -33.39 -12.43 64.07
CA ARG A 488 -33.75 -13.82 63.78
C ARG A 488 -35.23 -13.92 63.44
N LEU A 489 -35.59 -14.92 62.65
CA LEU A 489 -36.97 -15.22 62.29
C LEU A 489 -37.35 -16.56 62.94
N THR A 490 -38.56 -16.64 63.51
CA THR A 490 -39.10 -17.91 64.03
C THR A 490 -39.30 -18.92 62.91
N GLU A 491 -39.37 -20.21 63.26
CA GLU A 491 -39.52 -21.30 62.28
C GLU A 491 -40.81 -21.18 61.45
N ASP A 492 -41.90 -20.73 62.07
CA ASP A 492 -43.18 -20.44 61.43
C ASP A 492 -43.18 -19.13 60.62
N LYS A 493 -42.04 -18.42 60.58
CA LYS A 493 -41.84 -17.13 59.90
C LYS A 493 -42.82 -16.02 60.30
N SER A 494 -43.50 -16.15 61.44
CA SER A 494 -44.52 -15.19 61.89
C SER A 494 -43.95 -14.06 62.74
N THR A 495 -42.77 -14.25 63.32
CA THR A 495 -42.23 -13.35 64.34
C THR A 495 -40.73 -13.10 64.14
N VAL A 496 -40.36 -11.81 64.15
CA VAL A 496 -38.96 -11.39 64.19
C VAL A 496 -38.51 -11.26 65.64
N THR A 497 -37.39 -11.88 66.00
CA THR A 497 -36.81 -11.80 67.34
C THR A 497 -35.53 -10.98 67.31
N VAL A 498 -35.41 -10.04 68.26
CA VAL A 498 -34.30 -9.09 68.37
C VAL A 498 -33.59 -9.28 69.70
N ARG A 499 -32.27 -9.46 69.64
CA ARG A 499 -31.36 -9.50 70.79
C ARG A 499 -29.99 -8.98 70.37
N TYR A 500 -29.37 -8.12 71.17
CA TYR A 500 -28.03 -7.58 70.91
C TYR A 500 -27.23 -7.39 72.21
N PRO A 501 -25.88 -7.39 72.16
CA PRO A 501 -25.03 -7.45 73.37
C PRO A 501 -25.23 -6.31 74.36
N ALA A 502 -25.37 -5.07 73.87
CA ALA A 502 -25.52 -3.87 74.69
C ALA A 502 -26.99 -3.47 74.95
N MET A 503 -27.92 -4.42 74.90
CA MET A 503 -29.35 -4.14 75.09
C MET A 503 -29.66 -3.72 76.53
N ALA A 504 -30.35 -2.59 76.70
CA ALA A 504 -30.69 -2.00 78.00
C ALA A 504 -32.12 -1.46 78.02
N ASP A 505 -32.66 -1.26 79.23
CA ASP A 505 -34.04 -0.82 79.49
C ASP A 505 -34.34 0.60 78.98
N ALA A 506 -33.29 1.40 78.79
CA ALA A 506 -33.35 2.75 78.23
C ALA A 506 -33.43 2.76 76.70
N HIS A 507 -33.42 1.60 76.02
CA HIS A 507 -33.47 1.52 74.56
C HIS A 507 -34.88 1.20 74.07
N GLU A 508 -35.19 1.68 72.87
CA GLU A 508 -36.35 1.25 72.09
C GLU A 508 -35.88 0.73 70.72
N ALA A 509 -36.61 -0.24 70.17
CA ALA A 509 -36.32 -0.77 68.84
C ALA A 509 -37.59 -0.94 68.01
N ARG A 510 -37.42 -0.88 66.69
CA ARG A 510 -38.47 -1.23 65.72
C ARG A 510 -37.88 -2.08 64.60
N VAL A 511 -38.68 -2.98 64.05
CA VAL A 511 -38.29 -3.82 62.92
C VAL A 511 -38.77 -3.18 61.62
N ARG A 512 -37.88 -3.16 60.63
CA ARG A 512 -38.17 -2.85 59.22
C ARG A 512 -38.31 -4.16 58.45
N LEU A 513 -39.45 -4.33 57.80
CA LEU A 513 -39.81 -5.45 56.96
C LEU A 513 -39.75 -4.99 55.49
N GLY A 514 -38.65 -5.29 54.80
CA GLY A 514 -38.44 -4.89 53.40
C GLY A 514 -38.83 -6.01 52.44
N GLY A 515 -40.00 -5.90 51.81
CA GLY A 515 -40.48 -6.82 50.78
C GLY A 515 -41.01 -6.04 49.58
N VAL A 516 -42.08 -6.50 48.94
CA VAL A 516 -42.82 -5.78 47.89
C VAL A 516 -43.15 -4.36 48.35
N VAL A 517 -43.72 -4.24 49.56
CA VAL A 517 -43.87 -2.97 50.27
C VAL A 517 -43.01 -2.99 51.54
N THR A 518 -42.29 -1.90 51.81
CA THR A 518 -41.56 -1.75 53.08
C THR A 518 -42.52 -1.36 54.20
N ARG A 519 -42.57 -2.16 55.27
CA ARG A 519 -43.33 -1.87 56.50
C ARG A 519 -42.39 -1.69 57.69
N ARG A 520 -42.84 -0.95 58.70
CA ARG A 520 -42.13 -0.77 59.96
C ARG A 520 -43.08 -1.07 61.10
N THR A 521 -42.61 -1.81 62.10
CA THR A 521 -43.38 -2.03 63.33
C THR A 521 -43.43 -0.74 64.15
N ALA A 522 -44.35 -0.69 65.11
CA ALA A 522 -44.27 0.30 66.18
C ALA A 522 -42.94 0.15 66.94
N TRP A 523 -42.49 1.25 67.55
CA TRP A 523 -41.38 1.22 68.50
C TRP A 523 -41.78 0.40 69.73
N LYS A 524 -40.85 -0.42 70.21
CA LYS A 524 -41.03 -1.30 71.37
C LYS A 524 -39.87 -1.06 72.34
N ASP A 525 -40.18 -0.97 73.62
CA ASP A 525 -39.18 -0.86 74.67
C ASP A 525 -38.37 -2.15 74.80
N MET A 526 -37.05 -2.01 74.82
CA MET A 526 -36.11 -3.11 75.02
C MET A 526 -35.90 -3.36 76.51
N LYS A 527 -35.51 -4.59 76.87
CA LYS A 527 -35.22 -4.98 78.26
C LYS A 527 -33.91 -5.74 78.33
N THR A 528 -33.11 -5.42 79.34
CA THR A 528 -31.79 -6.01 79.57
C THR A 528 -31.89 -7.52 79.66
N GLY A 529 -31.14 -8.24 78.81
CA GLY A 529 -31.09 -9.70 78.82
C GLY A 529 -32.32 -10.42 78.27
N VAL A 530 -33.35 -9.72 77.76
CA VAL A 530 -34.58 -10.29 77.22
C VAL A 530 -34.57 -10.29 75.69
N THR A 531 -35.03 -11.37 75.05
CA THR A 531 -35.25 -11.39 73.60
C THR A 531 -36.59 -10.71 73.29
N ALA A 532 -36.60 -9.73 72.39
CA ALA A 532 -37.79 -8.98 72.05
C ALA A 532 -38.46 -9.51 70.78
N ASP A 533 -39.74 -9.84 70.89
CA ASP A 533 -40.53 -10.37 69.78
C ASP A 533 -41.31 -9.26 69.04
N PHE A 534 -41.28 -9.32 67.71
CA PHE A 534 -41.97 -8.40 66.80
C PHE A 534 -42.81 -9.23 65.82
N PRO A 535 -44.13 -9.35 66.06
CA PRO A 535 -45.03 -10.04 65.15
C PRO A 535 -45.01 -9.40 63.75
N ILE A 536 -44.96 -10.22 62.71
CA ILE A 536 -45.05 -9.81 61.32
C ILE A 536 -46.53 -9.78 60.93
N PRO A 537 -47.04 -8.70 60.31
CA PRO A 537 -48.41 -8.65 59.82
C PRO A 537 -48.71 -9.82 58.84
N PRO A 538 -49.76 -10.63 59.06
CA PRO A 538 -50.06 -11.80 58.21
C PRO A 538 -50.27 -11.44 56.73
N ASP A 539 -50.83 -10.28 56.45
CA ASP A 539 -51.03 -9.76 55.09
C ASP A 539 -49.71 -9.43 54.38
N TRP A 540 -48.70 -8.97 55.13
CA TRP A 540 -47.35 -8.76 54.58
C TRP A 540 -46.64 -10.10 54.29
N ILE A 541 -46.84 -11.13 55.13
CA ILE A 541 -46.32 -12.47 54.84
C ILE A 541 -46.93 -13.01 53.55
N ALA A 542 -48.25 -12.95 53.41
CA ALA A 542 -48.97 -13.40 52.22
C ALA A 542 -48.52 -12.66 50.94
N GLU A 543 -48.29 -11.34 51.03
CA GLU A 543 -47.78 -10.53 49.90
C GLU A 543 -46.39 -10.98 49.41
N ASN A 544 -45.57 -11.48 50.32
CA ASN A 544 -44.15 -11.79 50.10
C ASN A 544 -43.83 -13.28 50.05
N GLN A 545 -44.83 -14.15 50.01
CA GLN A 545 -44.65 -15.60 49.91
C GLN A 545 -43.87 -15.99 48.65
N GLY A 546 -42.81 -16.79 48.82
CA GLY A 546 -41.88 -17.22 47.78
C GLY A 546 -40.97 -16.10 47.24
N LYS A 547 -40.85 -14.97 47.96
CA LYS A 547 -40.02 -13.84 47.54
C LYS A 547 -38.90 -13.55 48.54
N PRO A 548 -37.73 -13.09 48.07
CA PRO A 548 -36.68 -12.64 48.95
C PRO A 548 -37.08 -11.34 49.65
N VAL A 549 -36.86 -11.27 50.96
CA VAL A 549 -37.09 -10.09 51.80
C VAL A 549 -35.84 -9.72 52.60
N LEU A 550 -35.76 -8.43 52.96
CA LEU A 550 -34.69 -7.84 53.75
C LEU A 550 -35.27 -7.34 55.07
N ILE A 551 -34.89 -7.96 56.17
CA ILE A 551 -35.36 -7.61 57.52
C ILE A 551 -34.19 -7.06 58.34
N ASN A 552 -34.39 -5.90 58.94
CA ASN A 552 -33.43 -5.31 59.88
C ASN A 552 -34.19 -4.55 60.97
N TYR A 553 -33.51 -4.16 62.05
CA TYR A 553 -34.10 -3.34 63.09
C TYR A 553 -33.30 -2.08 63.34
N SER A 554 -33.99 -1.07 63.88
CA SER A 554 -33.42 0.19 64.32
C SER A 554 -33.46 0.26 65.84
N VAL A 555 -32.42 0.82 66.47
CA VAL A 555 -32.33 1.04 67.92
C VAL A 555 -32.10 2.52 68.21
N ASN A 556 -32.83 3.06 69.19
CA ASN A 556 -32.66 4.40 69.75
C ASN A 556 -32.52 4.32 71.28
N ARG A 557 -31.86 5.32 71.88
CA ARG A 557 -31.97 5.60 73.32
C ARG A 557 -33.20 6.47 73.58
N ARG A 558 -34.05 6.04 74.50
CA ARG A 558 -35.30 6.73 74.86
C ARG A 558 -34.99 8.13 75.40
N GLY A 559 -35.68 9.14 74.88
CA GLY A 559 -35.53 10.53 75.32
C GLY A 559 -34.27 11.24 74.84
N VAL A 560 -33.47 10.61 73.97
CA VAL A 560 -32.32 11.24 73.31
C VAL A 560 -32.69 11.49 71.85
N ASP A 561 -32.54 12.73 71.39
CA ASP A 561 -32.72 13.09 69.98
C ASP A 561 -31.48 12.71 69.17
N GLU A 562 -31.31 11.41 68.93
CA GLU A 562 -30.22 10.83 68.14
C GLU A 562 -30.73 10.05 66.93
N GLN A 563 -29.90 9.97 65.89
CA GLN A 563 -30.16 9.13 64.74
C GLN A 563 -30.17 7.65 65.15
N SER A 564 -31.11 6.90 64.57
CA SER A 564 -31.21 5.47 64.82
C SER A 564 -30.00 4.70 64.34
N GLN A 565 -29.57 3.77 65.18
CA GLN A 565 -28.56 2.78 64.80
C GLN A 565 -29.26 1.59 64.14
N PHE A 566 -28.59 0.95 63.19
CA PHE A 566 -29.18 -0.06 62.34
C PHE A 566 -28.49 -1.40 62.53
N SER A 567 -29.30 -2.46 62.62
CA SER A 567 -28.77 -3.81 62.59
C SER A 567 -28.25 -4.19 61.22
N GLN A 568 -27.41 -5.22 61.21
CA GLN A 568 -27.15 -6.03 60.02
C GLN A 568 -28.46 -6.57 59.44
N VAL A 569 -28.44 -6.97 58.16
CA VAL A 569 -29.64 -7.32 57.41
C VAL A 569 -29.81 -8.83 57.34
N LEU A 570 -30.96 -9.32 57.79
CA LEU A 570 -31.41 -10.68 57.55
C LEU A 570 -32.01 -10.76 56.14
N ARG A 571 -31.42 -11.59 55.27
CA ARG A 571 -31.94 -11.89 53.92
C ARG A 571 -32.52 -13.29 53.92
N VAL A 572 -33.81 -13.42 53.67
CA VAL A 572 -34.53 -14.70 53.69
C VAL A 572 -35.59 -14.72 52.60
N GLU A 573 -35.99 -15.92 52.17
CA GLU A 573 -37.19 -16.13 51.36
C GLU A 573 -38.34 -16.51 52.28
N LEU A 574 -39.48 -15.83 52.17
CA LEU A 574 -40.65 -16.08 53.03
C LEU A 574 -41.53 -17.22 52.53
#